data_AF-A0A9J5W6U7-F1
#
_entry.id   AF-A0A9J5W6U7-F1
#
_cell.length_a   1.000
_cell.length_b   1.000
_cell.length_c   1.000
_cell.angle_alpha   90.00
_cell.angle_beta   90.00
_cell.angle_gamma   90.00
#
_symmetry.space_group_name_H-M   'P 1'
#
loop_
_entity.id
_entity.type
_entity.pdbx_description
1 polymer ?
#
loop_
_entity_poly.entity_id
_entity_poly.type
_entity_poly.pdbx_seq_one_letter_code
_entity_poly.pdbx_strand_id
1 'polypeptide(L)'
;MVILNMLINLACKQCDWNQTNTSYSGSEIYEWNLDSLTDRQLTILVHRMLMYATICKSVNNTDKTICKMIIAGFTGQLRGWWDNYMSTEANCYN
;
A
#
# COMPACT_ATOMS: atom_id res chain seq x y z
N MET A 1 -5.50 2.34 16.32
CA MET A 1 -4.61 3.16 17.20
C MET A 1 -3.34 2.40 17.59
N VAL A 2 -3.42 1.15 18.11
CA VAL A 2 -2.23 0.33 18.46
C VAL A 2 -1.38 -0.04 17.25
N ILE A 3 -2.02 -0.45 16.14
CA ILE A 3 -1.33 -0.77 14.88
C ILE A 3 -0.60 0.47 14.31
N LEU A 4 -1.20 1.66 14.42
CA LEU A 4 -0.61 2.90 13.93
C LEU A 4 0.68 3.28 14.71
N ASN A 5 0.70 3.08 16.03
CA ASN A 5 1.91 3.32 16.84
C ASN A 5 2.99 2.24 16.67
N MET A 6 2.59 1.01 16.34
CA MET A 6 3.54 -0.05 15.98
C MET A 6 4.19 0.23 14.61
N LEU A 7 3.40 0.76 13.67
CA LEU A 7 3.85 1.15 12.33
C LEU A 7 4.75 2.40 12.34
N ILE A 8 4.45 3.40 13.18
CA ILE A 8 5.33 4.58 13.35
C ILE A 8 6.66 4.19 14.00
N ASN A 9 6.65 3.28 14.98
CA ASN A 9 7.89 2.79 15.60
C ASN A 9 8.74 1.94 14.64
N LEU A 10 8.12 1.17 13.73
CA LEU A 10 8.86 0.49 12.66
C LEU A 10 9.43 1.48 11.64
N ALA A 11 8.69 2.53 11.30
CA ALA A 11 9.17 3.57 10.38
C ALA A 11 10.41 4.31 10.94
N CYS A 12 10.44 4.63 12.24
CA CYS A 12 11.60 5.27 12.88
C CYS A 12 12.81 4.35 13.07
N LYS A 13 12.62 3.03 13.23
CA LYS A 13 13.73 2.09 13.48
C LYS A 13 14.45 1.62 12.21
N GLN A 14 13.91 1.87 11.03
CA GLN A 14 14.46 1.40 9.75
C GLN A 14 14.95 2.55 8.84
N CYS A 15 15.22 3.73 9.40
CA CYS A 15 15.78 4.89 8.70
C CYS A 15 17.27 4.66 8.32
N ASP A 16 17.57 3.70 7.44
CA ASP A 16 18.87 3.69 6.75
C ASP A 16 18.91 2.84 5.46
N TRP A 17 17.81 2.79 4.69
CA TRP A 17 17.77 1.98 3.46
C TRP A 17 17.29 2.80 2.26
N ASN A 18 18.25 3.37 1.54
CA ASN A 18 18.19 3.95 0.19
C ASN A 18 16.92 4.73 -0.15
N GLN A 19 16.97 6.00 0.22
CA GLN A 19 16.03 7.05 -0.18
C GLN A 19 16.01 7.18 -1.71
N THR A 20 15.09 6.48 -2.37
CA THR A 20 14.51 7.03 -3.60
C THR A 20 13.67 8.22 -3.17
N ASN A 21 13.94 9.39 -3.75
CA ASN A 21 13.35 10.67 -3.36
C ASN A 21 11.89 10.75 -3.87
N THR A 22 11.05 9.80 -3.47
CA THR A 22 9.64 9.74 -3.87
C THR A 22 8.79 10.49 -2.86
N SER A 23 8.31 11.68 -3.26
CA SER A 23 7.22 12.37 -2.58
C SER A 23 5.89 11.81 -3.05
N TYR A 24 4.96 11.58 -2.13
CA TYR A 24 3.60 11.19 -2.44
C TYR A 24 2.65 12.36 -2.22
N SER A 25 1.63 12.48 -3.07
CA SER A 25 0.47 13.33 -2.85
C SER A 25 -0.71 12.50 -2.33
N GLY A 26 -1.45 13.04 -1.36
CA GLY A 26 -2.67 12.40 -0.85
C GLY A 26 -3.88 12.47 -1.80
N SER A 27 -3.73 13.14 -2.96
CA SER A 27 -4.78 13.27 -3.97
C SER A 27 -4.53 12.45 -5.25
N GLU A 28 -3.33 11.89 -5.41
CA GLU A 28 -2.92 11.16 -6.62
C GLU A 28 -2.98 9.65 -6.40
N ILE A 29 -3.20 8.89 -7.48
CA ILE A 29 -3.15 7.43 -7.47
C ILE A 29 -1.79 7.01 -8.01
N TYR A 30 -1.11 6.11 -7.30
CA TYR A 30 0.18 5.55 -7.71
C TYR A 30 0.04 4.09 -8.04
N GLU A 31 0.81 3.64 -9.03
CA GLU A 31 0.81 2.24 -9.44
C GLU A 31 1.64 1.36 -8.51
N TRP A 32 1.13 0.17 -8.26
CA TRP A 32 1.76 -0.85 -7.46
C TRP A 32 1.80 -2.16 -8.24
N ASN A 33 3.00 -2.56 -8.66
CA ASN A 33 3.24 -3.83 -9.32
C ASN A 33 4.27 -4.65 -8.54
N LEU A 34 3.99 -5.95 -8.37
CA LEU A 34 4.89 -6.93 -7.76
C LEU A 34 5.71 -7.70 -8.79
N ASP A 35 5.35 -7.61 -10.08
CA ASP A 35 5.97 -8.39 -11.13
C ASP A 35 7.48 -8.13 -11.17
N SER A 36 8.26 -9.21 -11.27
CA SER A 36 9.73 -9.18 -11.39
C SER A 36 10.50 -8.51 -10.24
N LEU A 37 9.87 -8.28 -9.08
CA LEU A 37 10.55 -7.73 -7.90
C LEU A 37 11.25 -8.80 -7.06
N THR A 38 12.44 -8.48 -6.56
CA THR A 38 13.14 -9.27 -5.52
C THR A 38 12.51 -9.05 -4.14
N ASP A 39 12.76 -9.93 -3.16
CA ASP A 39 12.25 -9.81 -1.78
C ASP A 39 12.52 -8.44 -1.13
N ARG A 40 13.73 -7.90 -1.36
CA ARG A 40 14.08 -6.57 -0.88
C ARG A 40 13.22 -5.48 -1.53
N GLN A 41 13.00 -5.58 -2.84
CA GLN A 41 12.18 -4.61 -3.57
C GLN A 41 10.69 -4.73 -3.22
N LEU A 42 10.19 -5.94 -2.97
CA LEU A 42 8.85 -6.19 -2.43
C LEU A 42 8.67 -5.49 -1.08
N THR A 43 9.66 -5.63 -0.18
CA THR A 43 9.64 -4.96 1.14
C THR A 43 9.58 -3.43 0.99
N ILE A 44 10.37 -2.88 0.06
CA ILE A 44 10.36 -1.44 -0.24
C ILE A 44 9.00 -1.01 -0.82
N LEU A 45 8.40 -1.79 -1.73
CA LEU A 45 7.10 -1.47 -2.31
C LEU A 45 6.00 -1.42 -1.24
N VAL A 46 5.97 -2.40 -0.33
CA VAL A 46 5.02 -2.41 0.80
C VAL A 46 5.23 -1.20 1.70
N HIS A 47 6.49 -0.85 2.00
CA HIS A 47 6.79 0.34 2.79
C HIS A 47 6.33 1.63 2.09
N ARG A 48 6.46 1.70 0.77
CA ARG A 48 5.98 2.83 -0.06
C ARG A 48 4.45 2.96 -0.04
N MET A 49 3.70 1.86 -0.12
CA MET A 49 2.24 1.88 0.05
C MET A 49 1.83 2.39 1.44
N LEU A 50 2.56 1.99 2.49
CA LEU A 50 2.31 2.44 3.87
C LEU A 50 2.58 3.95 4.04
N MET A 51 3.67 4.45 3.44
CA MET A 51 3.97 5.87 3.40
C MET A 51 2.88 6.66 2.68
N TYR A 52 2.45 6.18 1.51
CA TYR A 52 1.34 6.78 0.77
C TYR A 52 0.03 6.82 1.59
N ALA A 53 -0.32 5.73 2.26
CA ALA A 53 -1.50 5.67 3.13
C ALA A 53 -1.42 6.71 4.26
N THR A 54 -0.24 6.87 4.86
CA THR A 54 0.01 7.85 5.93
C THR A 54 -0.18 9.28 5.44
N ILE A 55 0.31 9.59 4.23
CA ILE A 55 0.14 10.90 3.59
C ILE A 55 -1.32 11.16 3.22
N CYS A 56 -2.03 10.16 2.68
CA CYS A 56 -3.46 10.30 2.41
C CYS A 56 -4.23 10.56 3.71
N LYS A 57 -3.84 9.91 4.80
CA LYS A 57 -4.47 10.12 6.11
C LYS A 57 -4.19 11.51 6.66
N SER A 58 -2.99 12.06 6.46
CA SER A 58 -2.63 13.40 6.94
C SER A 58 -3.39 14.52 6.23
N VAL A 59 -3.89 14.28 5.01
CA VAL A 59 -4.78 15.21 4.27
C VAL A 59 -6.27 14.93 4.50
N ASN A 60 -6.63 14.23 5.59
CA ASN A 60 -7.99 13.92 6.00
C ASN A 60 -8.79 12.99 5.07
N ASN A 61 -8.12 12.15 4.26
CA ASN A 61 -8.85 11.08 3.57
C ASN A 61 -9.39 10.04 4.57
N THR A 62 -10.60 9.53 4.29
CA THR A 62 -11.19 8.43 5.07
C THR A 62 -10.46 7.12 4.76
N ASP A 63 -10.42 6.18 5.71
CA ASP A 63 -9.77 4.88 5.49
C ASP A 63 -10.36 4.15 4.28
N LYS A 64 -11.67 4.26 4.07
CA LYS A 64 -12.37 3.73 2.89
C LYS A 64 -11.86 4.34 1.59
N THR A 65 -11.61 5.65 1.57
CA THR A 65 -11.07 6.35 0.40
C THR A 65 -9.63 5.92 0.13
N ILE A 66 -8.79 5.84 1.17
CA ILE A 66 -7.39 5.43 1.07
C ILE A 66 -7.28 4.01 0.51
N CYS A 67 -8.07 3.06 1.04
CA CYS A 67 -8.12 1.70 0.52
C CYS A 67 -8.49 1.68 -0.97
N LYS A 68 -9.52 2.43 -1.38
CA LYS A 68 -9.92 2.52 -2.78
C LYS A 68 -8.81 3.08 -3.67
N MET A 69 -8.09 4.09 -3.21
CA MET A 69 -6.96 4.68 -3.95
C MET A 69 -5.81 3.68 -4.12
N ILE A 70 -5.45 2.94 -3.07
CA ILE A 70 -4.40 1.91 -3.13
C ILE A 70 -4.80 0.78 -4.08
N ILE A 71 -6.04 0.28 -3.96
CA ILE A 71 -6.58 -0.78 -4.83
C ILE A 71 -6.62 -0.32 -6.29
N ALA A 72 -7.00 0.93 -6.55
CA ALA A 72 -7.02 1.49 -7.91
C ALA A 72 -5.63 1.52 -8.56
N GLY A 73 -4.56 1.56 -7.75
CA GLY A 73 -3.19 1.48 -8.19
C GLY A 73 -2.68 0.05 -8.46
N PHE A 74 -3.43 -0.99 -8.12
CA PHE A 74 -2.97 -2.37 -8.32
C PHE A 74 -2.90 -2.71 -9.82
N THR A 75 -1.75 -3.24 -10.23
CA THR A 75 -1.48 -3.70 -11.60
C THR A 75 -0.78 -5.06 -11.58
N GLY A 76 -0.61 -5.68 -12.75
CA GLY A 76 0.13 -6.95 -12.88
C GLY A 76 -0.47 -8.10 -12.08
N GLN A 77 0.39 -8.99 -11.55
CA GLN A 77 -0.06 -10.12 -10.71
C GLN A 77 -0.81 -9.69 -9.46
N LEU A 78 -0.47 -8.52 -8.89
CA LEU A 78 -1.14 -8.01 -7.70
C LEU A 78 -2.62 -7.73 -7.97
N ARG A 79 -2.92 -7.16 -9.14
CA ARG A 79 -4.32 -6.94 -9.56
C ARG A 79 -5.06 -8.26 -9.77
N GLY A 80 -4.42 -9.23 -10.43
CA GLY A 80 -5.00 -10.56 -10.64
C GLY A 80 -5.30 -11.28 -9.32
N TRP A 81 -4.41 -11.20 -8.34
CA TRP A 81 -4.64 -11.78 -7.01
C TRP A 81 -5.82 -11.11 -6.29
N TRP A 82 -5.91 -9.78 -6.35
CA TRP A 82 -7.01 -9.03 -5.75
C TRP A 82 -8.38 -9.40 -6.36
N ASP A 83 -8.47 -9.45 -7.69
CA ASP A 83 -9.71 -9.77 -8.40
C ASP A 83 -10.17 -11.21 -8.11
N ASN A 84 -9.21 -12.16 -7.98
CA ASN A 84 -9.50 -13.53 -7.59
C ASN A 84 -10.03 -13.62 -6.16
N TYR A 85 -9.41 -12.94 -5.20
CA TYR A 85 -9.84 -12.93 -3.80
C TYR A 85 -11.29 -12.46 -3.66
N MET A 86 -11.64 -11.35 -4.33
CA MET A 86 -13.00 -10.81 -4.33
C MET A 86 -14.02 -11.76 -4.97
N SER A 87 -13.61 -12.49 -6.01
CA SER A 87 -14.46 -13.49 -6.67
C SER A 87 -14.68 -14.73 -5.77
N THR A 88 -13.68 -15.13 -4.99
CA THR A 88 -13.80 -16.21 -4.02
C THR A 88 -14.71 -15.83 -2.85
N GLU A 89 -14.60 -14.62 -2.30
CA GLU A 89 -15.49 -14.16 -1.23
C GLU A 89 -16.96 -14.14 -1.69
N ALA A 90 -17.24 -13.69 -2.92
CA ALA A 90 -18.59 -13.68 -3.48
C ALA A 90 -19.20 -15.10 -3.60
N ASN A 91 -18.38 -16.12 -3.84
CA ASN A 91 -18.81 -17.51 -3.95
C ASN A 91 -18.99 -18.21 -2.59
N CYS A 92 -18.43 -17.68 -1.49
CA CYS A 92 -18.61 -18.25 -0.15
C CYS A 92 -19.93 -17.83 0.54
N TYR A 93 -20.72 -16.94 -0.09
CA TYR A 93 -22.03 -16.51 0.40
C TYR A 93 -23.22 -17.01 -0.45
N ASN A 94 -22.98 -17.95 -1.37
CA ASN A 94 -24.01 -18.63 -2.17
C ASN A 94 -24.23 -20.07 -1.69
#